data_AF-A0A2E5TNF5-F1
#
_entry.id   AF-A0A2E5TNF5-F1
#
_cell.length_a   1.000
_cell.length_b   1.000
_cell.length_c   1.000
_cell.angle_alpha   90.00
_cell.angle_beta   90.00
_cell.angle_gamma   90.00
#
_symmetry.space_group_name_H-M   'P 1'
#
loop_
_entity.id
_entity.type
_entity.pdbx_description
1 polymer ?
#
loop_
_entity_poly.entity_id
_entity_poly.type
_entity_poly.pdbx_seq_one_letter_code
_entity_poly.pdbx_strand_id
1 'polypeptide(L)'
;MSSFEELENCFKQNDAMSFLICYLKLLNQNEALELPQSTTKETLITEWEDILPNTCKGGTATFYSSLSSVWLSLLNQIDDNDTTNVIQRLLTVLEQNKQQTNSIDGGIISSTSTDYEIENTIINNPLPKETIIKNIMDALSQNNALAFLEHYCYLCLIDKSVTLPYKTALDTIEKEFFTIITTYFQAKKTLIKEVSQHYFNLIHRYGIPSKQSIRLSFYKHLKNKHTEKNNDLNSNSRY
;
A
#
# COMPACT_ATOMS: atom_id res chain seq x y z
N MET A 1 15.42 -22.06 -20.07
CA MET A 1 15.57 -23.18 -19.13
C MET A 1 15.82 -22.56 -17.78
N SER A 2 14.97 -22.80 -16.79
CA SER A 2 15.19 -22.27 -15.44
C SER A 2 16.22 -23.11 -14.71
N SER A 3 17.17 -22.47 -14.02
CA SER A 3 18.23 -23.15 -13.27
C SER A 3 18.08 -22.94 -11.76
N PHE A 4 18.69 -23.80 -10.95
CA PHE A 4 18.78 -23.60 -9.49
C PHE A 4 19.48 -22.28 -9.11
N GLU A 5 20.36 -21.77 -9.97
CA GLU A 5 21.02 -20.47 -9.78
C GLU A 5 20.04 -19.30 -9.94
N GLU A 6 19.10 -19.38 -10.89
CA GLU A 6 18.01 -18.41 -11.00
C GLU A 6 17.08 -18.44 -9.78
N LEU A 7 16.81 -19.62 -9.25
CA LEU A 7 16.02 -19.81 -8.03
C LEU A 7 16.69 -19.13 -6.82
N GLU A 8 18.00 -19.36 -6.63
CA GLU A 8 18.79 -18.74 -5.56
C GLU A 8 18.86 -17.21 -5.71
N ASN A 9 18.96 -16.70 -6.94
CA ASN A 9 18.94 -15.27 -7.21
C ASN A 9 17.59 -14.63 -6.86
N CYS A 10 16.46 -15.28 -7.19
CA CYS A 10 15.13 -14.81 -6.79
C CYS A 10 14.97 -14.80 -5.26
N PHE A 11 15.51 -15.82 -4.58
CA PHE A 11 15.50 -15.91 -3.13
C PHE A 11 16.29 -14.76 -2.47
N LYS A 12 17.51 -14.48 -2.95
CA LYS A 12 18.35 -13.35 -2.47
C LYS A 12 17.69 -11.99 -2.71
N GLN A 13 16.93 -11.85 -3.79
CA GLN A 13 16.20 -10.62 -4.11
C GLN A 13 14.87 -10.47 -3.36
N ASN A 14 14.49 -11.45 -2.53
CA ASN A 14 13.23 -11.48 -1.82
C ASN A 14 12.00 -11.43 -2.75
N ASP A 15 12.14 -11.92 -3.99
CA ASP A 15 11.08 -11.95 -4.99
C ASP A 15 10.36 -13.29 -4.96
N ALA A 16 9.34 -13.36 -4.10
CA ALA A 16 8.53 -14.56 -3.90
C ALA A 16 7.77 -15.02 -5.18
N MET A 17 7.41 -14.10 -6.07
CA MET A 17 6.64 -14.43 -7.27
C MET A 17 7.54 -15.04 -8.36
N SER A 18 8.67 -14.40 -8.66
CA SER A 18 9.66 -14.97 -9.58
C SER A 18 10.25 -16.25 -9.03
N PHE A 19 10.46 -16.33 -7.71
CA PHE A 19 10.89 -17.56 -7.05
C PHE A 19 9.90 -18.70 -7.30
N LEU A 20 8.60 -18.49 -7.06
CA LEU A 20 7.59 -19.52 -7.25
C LEU A 20 7.47 -19.95 -8.73
N ILE A 21 7.65 -19.02 -9.68
CA ILE A 21 7.69 -19.33 -11.11
C ILE A 21 8.89 -20.21 -11.44
N CYS A 22 10.08 -19.85 -10.98
CA CYS A 22 11.29 -20.66 -11.18
C CYS A 22 11.14 -22.04 -10.53
N TYR A 23 10.57 -22.09 -9.32
CA TYR A 23 10.32 -23.32 -8.57
C TYR A 23 9.38 -24.28 -9.33
N LEU A 24 8.24 -23.76 -9.81
CA LEU A 24 7.29 -24.56 -10.59
C LEU A 24 7.83 -24.94 -11.98
N LYS A 25 8.70 -24.13 -12.59
CA LYS A 25 9.37 -24.47 -13.85
C LYS A 25 10.37 -25.61 -13.68
N LEU A 26 11.08 -25.66 -12.55
CA LEU A 26 11.97 -26.77 -12.22
C LEU A 26 11.15 -28.05 -11.97
N LEU A 27 10.04 -27.93 -11.25
CA LEU A 27 9.13 -29.05 -10.99
C LEU A 27 8.50 -29.59 -12.28
N ASN A 28 8.13 -28.72 -13.23
CA ASN A 28 7.65 -29.10 -14.57
C ASN A 28 8.74 -29.76 -15.45
N GLN A 29 10.02 -29.64 -15.08
CA GLN A 29 11.15 -30.31 -15.74
C GLN A 29 11.49 -31.67 -15.08
N ASN A 30 10.61 -32.18 -14.21
CA ASN A 30 10.79 -33.41 -13.41
C ASN A 30 11.93 -33.35 -12.37
N GLU A 31 12.30 -32.15 -11.91
CA GLU A 31 13.18 -32.02 -10.74
C GLU A 31 12.45 -32.52 -9.47
N ALA A 32 13.19 -33.17 -8.57
CA ALA A 32 12.67 -33.74 -7.31
C ALA A 32 12.39 -32.64 -6.27
N LEU A 33 11.46 -31.73 -6.57
CA LEU A 33 11.00 -30.66 -5.70
C LEU A 33 9.63 -31.01 -5.11
N GLU A 34 9.44 -30.69 -3.84
CA GLU A 34 8.18 -30.93 -3.13
C GLU A 34 7.30 -29.67 -3.14
N LEU A 35 5.99 -29.85 -3.18
CA LEU A 35 5.02 -28.77 -3.04
C LEU A 35 4.36 -28.84 -1.67
N PRO A 36 4.16 -27.69 -1.01
CA PRO A 36 3.47 -27.67 0.25
C PRO A 36 2.00 -28.06 0.07
N GLN A 37 1.44 -28.75 1.06
CA GLN A 37 0.07 -29.27 1.04
C GLN A 37 -0.86 -28.43 1.91
N SER A 38 -0.31 -27.58 2.75
CA SER A 38 -1.08 -26.71 3.64
C SER A 38 -1.92 -25.67 2.90
N THR A 39 -3.10 -25.39 3.45
CA THR A 39 -4.03 -24.35 2.97
C THR A 39 -4.12 -23.15 3.91
N THR A 40 -3.32 -23.12 4.98
CA THR A 40 -3.26 -21.98 5.90
C THR A 40 -1.90 -21.30 5.85
N LYS A 41 -1.89 -19.98 5.98
CA LYS A 41 -0.68 -19.16 5.81
C LYS A 41 0.39 -19.47 6.86
N GLU A 42 0.00 -19.73 8.10
CA GLU A 42 0.93 -20.00 9.21
C GLU A 42 1.63 -21.34 9.02
N THR A 43 0.88 -22.38 8.63
CA THR A 43 1.45 -23.72 8.38
C THR A 43 2.27 -23.77 7.09
N LEU A 44 1.89 -22.99 6.08
CA LEU A 44 2.65 -22.85 4.84
C LEU A 44 4.05 -22.25 5.05
N ILE A 45 4.19 -21.27 5.95
CA ILE A 45 5.49 -20.65 6.24
C ILE A 45 6.47 -21.72 6.72
N THR A 46 6.04 -22.58 7.65
CA THR A 46 6.85 -23.67 8.19
C THR A 46 7.11 -24.75 7.14
N GLU A 47 6.11 -25.14 6.34
CA GLU A 47 6.32 -26.11 5.26
C GLU A 47 7.31 -25.62 4.22
N TRP A 48 7.26 -24.34 3.84
CA TRP A 48 8.25 -23.74 2.94
C TRP A 48 9.65 -23.77 3.54
N GLU A 49 9.83 -23.52 4.84
CA GLU A 49 11.15 -23.64 5.47
C GLU A 49 11.74 -25.06 5.39
N ASP A 50 10.87 -26.07 5.45
CA ASP A 50 11.27 -27.48 5.42
C ASP A 50 11.59 -28.01 4.02
N ILE A 51 10.71 -27.72 3.05
CA ILE A 51 10.75 -28.30 1.69
C ILE A 51 11.71 -27.57 0.73
N LEU A 52 12.07 -26.32 1.03
CA LEU A 52 12.96 -25.58 0.14
C LEU A 52 14.36 -26.19 0.08
N PRO A 53 15.03 -26.15 -1.10
CA PRO A 53 16.40 -26.62 -1.24
C PRO A 53 17.34 -25.93 -0.24
N ASN A 54 18.38 -26.63 0.22
CA ASN A 54 19.33 -26.09 1.20
C ASN A 54 19.99 -24.77 0.77
N THR A 55 20.11 -24.53 -0.54
CA THR A 55 20.60 -23.26 -1.11
C THR A 55 19.66 -22.07 -0.91
N CYS A 56 18.38 -22.34 -0.64
CA CYS A 56 17.30 -21.37 -0.41
C CYS A 56 16.72 -21.48 1.01
N LYS A 57 17.50 -22.00 1.98
CA LYS A 57 17.12 -22.03 3.40
C LYS A 57 17.64 -20.79 4.12
N GLY A 58 16.90 -20.33 5.15
CA GLY A 58 17.26 -19.16 5.96
C GLY A 58 16.72 -17.84 5.42
N GLY A 59 15.54 -17.87 4.79
CA GLY A 59 14.87 -16.68 4.26
C GLY A 59 14.38 -15.76 5.38
N THR A 60 14.00 -14.54 5.01
CA THR A 60 13.36 -13.63 5.97
C THR A 60 11.91 -14.05 6.24
N ALA A 61 11.38 -13.76 7.43
CA ALA A 61 9.96 -14.00 7.73
C ALA A 61 9.01 -13.31 6.71
N THR A 62 9.45 -12.19 6.14
CA THR A 62 8.71 -11.48 5.09
C THR A 62 8.73 -12.21 3.75
N PHE A 63 9.81 -12.90 3.40
CA PHE A 63 9.89 -13.78 2.22
C PHE A 63 8.87 -14.91 2.32
N TYR A 64 8.91 -15.69 3.41
CA TYR A 64 8.03 -16.85 3.59
C TYR A 64 6.56 -16.45 3.68
N SER A 65 6.27 -15.33 4.35
CA SER A 65 4.92 -14.76 4.37
C SER A 65 4.42 -14.36 2.97
N SER A 66 5.29 -13.75 2.16
CA SER A 66 4.96 -13.35 0.78
C SER A 66 4.77 -14.58 -0.11
N LEU A 67 5.69 -15.55 -0.05
CA LEU A 67 5.62 -16.81 -0.80
C LEU A 67 4.34 -17.59 -0.48
N SER A 68 3.99 -17.71 0.81
CA SER A 68 2.76 -18.36 1.25
C SER A 68 1.51 -17.62 0.78
N SER A 69 1.55 -16.28 0.72
CA SER A 69 0.41 -15.49 0.23
C SER A 69 0.21 -15.65 -1.28
N VAL A 70 1.30 -15.67 -2.06
CA VAL A 70 1.25 -15.92 -3.50
C VAL A 70 0.74 -17.35 -3.77
N TRP A 71 1.23 -18.34 -3.02
CA TRP A 71 0.79 -19.73 -3.11
C TRP A 71 -0.70 -19.90 -2.84
N LEU A 72 -1.22 -19.31 -1.75
CA LEU A 72 -2.65 -19.37 -1.43
C LEU A 72 -3.52 -18.66 -2.47
N SER A 73 -3.08 -17.48 -2.94
CA SER A 73 -3.79 -16.77 -4.01
C SER A 73 -3.87 -17.63 -5.28
N LEU A 74 -2.83 -18.39 -5.55
CA LEU A 74 -2.74 -19.25 -6.71
C LEU A 74 -3.64 -20.49 -6.58
N LEU A 75 -3.67 -21.12 -5.41
CA LEU A 75 -4.57 -22.24 -5.12
C LEU A 75 -6.05 -21.82 -5.22
N ASN A 76 -6.41 -20.62 -4.72
CA ASN A 76 -7.77 -20.10 -4.78
C ASN A 76 -8.24 -19.75 -6.21
N GLN A 77 -7.32 -19.64 -7.17
CA GLN A 77 -7.63 -19.31 -8.57
C GLN A 77 -7.81 -20.55 -9.45
N ILE A 78 -7.54 -21.75 -8.93
CA ILE A 78 -7.66 -23.00 -9.67
C ILE A 78 -8.93 -23.71 -9.21
N ASP A 79 -9.97 -23.67 -10.04
CA ASP A 79 -11.17 -24.50 -9.86
C ASP A 79 -10.86 -25.99 -10.09
N ASP A 80 -11.40 -26.83 -9.21
CA ASP A 80 -11.13 -28.26 -8.97
C ASP A 80 -11.51 -29.23 -10.11
N ASN A 81 -11.91 -28.73 -11.29
CA ASN A 81 -12.65 -29.51 -12.27
C ASN A 81 -11.86 -30.11 -13.45
N ASP A 82 -10.53 -30.06 -13.48
CA ASP A 82 -9.78 -30.77 -14.54
C ASP A 82 -8.37 -31.20 -14.08
N THR A 83 -8.17 -32.50 -13.93
CA THR A 83 -6.98 -33.14 -13.34
C THR A 83 -5.76 -33.18 -14.24
N THR A 84 -5.84 -32.66 -15.46
CA THR A 84 -4.76 -32.82 -16.45
C THR A 84 -3.89 -31.57 -16.48
N ASN A 85 -2.73 -31.67 -15.81
CA ASN A 85 -1.61 -30.72 -15.87
C ASN A 85 -1.72 -29.45 -15.00
N VAL A 86 -1.99 -29.67 -13.70
CA VAL A 86 -2.09 -28.63 -12.65
C VAL A 86 -0.88 -27.70 -12.64
N ILE A 87 0.35 -28.21 -12.79
CA ILE A 87 1.60 -27.42 -12.77
C ILE A 87 1.67 -26.46 -13.95
N GLN A 88 1.30 -26.91 -15.16
CA GLN A 88 1.30 -26.04 -16.34
C GLN A 88 0.23 -24.95 -16.24
N ARG A 89 -0.89 -25.23 -15.58
CA ARG A 89 -1.95 -24.25 -15.27
C ARG A 89 -1.50 -23.23 -14.22
N LEU A 90 -0.89 -23.70 -13.12
CA LEU A 90 -0.26 -22.86 -12.10
C LEU A 90 0.76 -21.90 -12.73
N LEU A 91 1.62 -22.43 -13.61
CA LEU A 91 2.57 -21.63 -14.38
C LEU A 91 1.89 -20.63 -15.30
N THR A 92 0.82 -21.02 -16.00
CA THR A 92 0.10 -20.12 -16.91
C THR A 92 -0.55 -18.95 -16.13
N VAL A 93 -1.18 -19.23 -14.99
CA VAL A 93 -1.79 -18.19 -14.14
C VAL A 93 -0.72 -17.28 -13.52
N LEU A 94 0.37 -17.85 -13.02
CA LEU A 94 1.49 -17.07 -12.51
C LEU A 94 2.20 -16.24 -13.59
N GLU A 95 2.38 -16.78 -14.79
CA GLU A 95 2.99 -16.06 -15.91
C GLU A 95 2.05 -15.00 -16.47
N GLN A 96 0.73 -15.22 -16.46
CA GLN A 96 -0.26 -14.20 -16.77
C GLN A 96 -0.26 -13.08 -15.73
N ASN A 97 -0.19 -13.42 -14.44
CA ASN A 97 0.02 -12.44 -13.38
C ASN A 97 1.34 -11.68 -13.59
N LYS A 98 2.41 -12.37 -14.02
CA LYS A 98 3.70 -11.77 -14.38
C LYS A 98 3.67 -10.96 -15.69
N GLN A 99 2.79 -11.27 -16.65
CA GLN A 99 2.66 -10.54 -17.92
C GLN A 99 1.74 -9.34 -17.79
N GLN A 100 0.68 -9.41 -16.99
CA GLN A 100 -0.07 -8.22 -16.55
C GLN A 100 0.84 -7.25 -15.77
N THR A 101 1.85 -7.75 -15.06
CA THR A 101 2.90 -6.90 -14.48
C THR A 101 3.93 -6.38 -15.50
N ASN A 102 4.05 -6.95 -16.70
CA ASN A 102 5.11 -6.62 -17.68
C ASN A 102 4.63 -5.95 -18.99
N SER A 103 3.33 -5.95 -19.30
CA SER A 103 2.76 -5.27 -20.49
C SER A 103 2.35 -3.82 -20.25
N ILE A 104 2.72 -3.25 -19.10
CA ILE A 104 2.73 -1.81 -18.87
C ILE A 104 4.22 -1.44 -18.76
N ASP A 105 4.72 -0.82 -19.81
CA ASP A 105 6.13 -0.50 -20.06
C ASP A 105 6.83 0.05 -18.80
N GLY A 106 7.82 -0.70 -18.30
CA GLY A 106 8.79 -0.24 -17.27
C GLY A 106 8.48 -0.52 -15.79
N GLY A 107 7.53 -1.38 -15.44
CA GLY A 107 7.09 -1.61 -14.05
C GLY A 107 7.94 -2.59 -13.23
N ILE A 108 8.81 -2.07 -12.36
CA ILE A 108 9.19 -2.76 -11.11
C ILE A 108 7.92 -2.90 -10.28
N ILE A 109 7.23 -4.05 -10.35
CA ILE A 109 6.29 -4.41 -9.27
C ILE A 109 7.12 -5.09 -8.19
N SER A 110 7.95 -4.27 -7.54
CA SER A 110 7.92 -4.32 -6.08
C SER A 110 6.44 -4.23 -5.72
N SER A 111 5.96 -4.92 -4.70
CA SER A 111 4.77 -4.46 -4.02
C SER A 111 5.10 -3.06 -3.49
N THR A 112 5.03 -2.05 -4.38
CA THR A 112 4.85 -0.66 -4.05
C THR A 112 3.50 -0.73 -3.40
N SER A 113 3.51 -0.92 -2.08
CA SER A 113 2.38 -0.61 -1.23
C SER A 113 1.74 0.64 -1.83
N THR A 114 0.42 0.75 -1.87
CA THR A 114 -0.27 2.00 -2.25
C THR A 114 0.42 3.23 -1.63
N ASP A 115 1.06 3.01 -0.49
CA ASP A 115 2.04 3.87 0.15
C ASP A 115 3.20 4.43 -0.71
N TYR A 116 3.91 3.61 -1.48
CA TYR A 116 5.02 3.99 -2.35
C TYR A 116 4.53 4.69 -3.62
N GLU A 117 3.41 4.28 -4.23
CA GLU A 117 2.85 5.01 -5.37
C GLU A 117 2.35 6.40 -4.96
N ILE A 118 1.72 6.49 -3.79
CA ILE A 118 1.32 7.78 -3.20
C ILE A 118 2.55 8.63 -2.88
N GLU A 119 3.61 8.04 -2.33
CA GLU A 119 4.85 8.76 -2.03
C GLU A 119 5.56 9.23 -3.31
N ASN A 120 5.63 8.36 -4.33
CA ASN A 120 6.24 8.63 -5.63
C ASN A 120 5.47 9.72 -6.39
N THR A 121 4.14 9.72 -6.35
CA THR A 121 3.33 10.80 -6.95
C THR A 121 3.50 12.12 -6.22
N ILE A 122 3.59 12.14 -4.89
CA ILE A 122 3.81 13.38 -4.12
C ILE A 122 5.23 13.94 -4.36
N ILE A 123 6.24 13.08 -4.46
CA ILE A 123 7.64 13.49 -4.57
C ILE A 123 8.01 13.84 -6.01
N ASN A 124 7.62 13.02 -6.99
CA ASN A 124 8.09 13.12 -8.38
C ASN A 124 7.09 13.77 -9.33
N ASN A 125 5.81 13.86 -8.98
CA ASN A 125 4.80 14.56 -9.78
C ASN A 125 3.78 15.31 -8.90
N PRO A 126 4.23 16.28 -8.09
CA PRO A 126 3.35 17.01 -7.19
C PRO A 126 2.28 17.78 -7.99
N LEU A 127 1.06 17.81 -7.47
CA LEU A 127 0.02 18.68 -8.01
C LEU A 127 0.48 20.14 -7.92
N PRO A 128 0.11 20.99 -8.90
CA PRO A 128 0.40 22.42 -8.82
C PRO A 128 -0.15 23.02 -7.53
N LYS A 129 0.64 23.87 -6.88
CA LYS A 129 0.29 24.49 -5.60
C LYS A 129 -1.05 25.23 -5.66
N GLU A 130 -1.33 25.87 -6.79
CA GLU A 130 -2.57 26.60 -7.06
C GLU A 130 -3.79 25.66 -7.03
N THR A 131 -3.63 24.44 -7.55
CA THR A 131 -4.69 23.42 -7.56
C THR A 131 -4.99 22.93 -6.14
N ILE A 132 -3.94 22.73 -5.33
CA ILE A 132 -4.10 22.28 -3.94
C ILE A 132 -4.75 23.37 -3.09
N ILE A 133 -4.32 24.63 -3.25
CA ILE A 133 -4.95 25.77 -2.57
C ILE A 133 -6.42 25.87 -2.95
N LYS A 134 -6.76 25.70 -4.24
CA LYS A 134 -8.16 25.68 -4.68
C LYS A 134 -8.95 24.57 -3.98
N ASN A 135 -8.43 23.34 -3.93
CA ASN A 135 -9.10 22.22 -3.26
C ASN A 135 -9.27 22.46 -1.76
N ILE A 136 -8.31 23.11 -1.09
CA ILE A 136 -8.43 23.53 0.31
C ILE A 136 -9.58 24.54 0.47
N MET A 137 -9.65 25.54 -0.41
CA MET A 137 -10.70 26.56 -0.38
C MET A 137 -12.09 25.95 -0.66
N ASP A 138 -12.17 24.99 -1.58
CA ASP A 138 -13.40 24.26 -1.88
C ASP A 138 -13.84 23.42 -0.66
N ALA A 139 -12.91 22.72 -0.01
CA ALA A 139 -13.19 21.96 1.21
C ALA A 139 -13.66 22.85 2.38
N LEU A 140 -13.07 24.04 2.53
CA LEU A 140 -13.51 25.03 3.53
C LEU A 140 -14.91 25.56 3.21
N SER A 141 -15.21 25.81 1.93
CA SER A 141 -16.53 26.27 1.48
C SER A 141 -17.62 25.22 1.68
N GLN A 142 -17.26 23.95 1.51
CA GLN A 142 -18.14 22.80 1.74
C GLN A 142 -18.21 22.36 3.21
N ASN A 143 -17.46 23.02 4.11
CA ASN A 143 -17.38 22.66 5.51
C ASN A 143 -16.99 21.17 5.70
N ASN A 144 -15.99 20.69 4.94
CA ASN A 144 -15.51 19.31 4.98
C ASN A 144 -14.14 19.20 5.65
N ALA A 145 -14.13 18.76 6.92
CA ALA A 145 -12.95 18.72 7.79
C ALA A 145 -11.88 17.76 7.30
N LEU A 146 -12.31 16.62 6.76
CA LEU A 146 -11.42 15.58 6.27
C LEU A 146 -10.75 16.01 4.97
N ALA A 147 -11.51 16.55 4.02
CA ALA A 147 -10.95 17.05 2.76
C ALA A 147 -10.00 18.23 2.99
N PHE A 148 -10.34 19.14 3.92
CA PHE A 148 -9.43 20.22 4.32
C PHE A 148 -8.11 19.66 4.84
N LEU A 149 -8.16 18.74 5.82
CA LEU A 149 -6.95 18.15 6.40
C LEU A 149 -6.14 17.36 5.38
N GLU A 150 -6.79 16.62 4.48
CA GLU A 150 -6.13 15.85 3.43
C GLU A 150 -5.29 16.77 2.54
N HIS A 151 -5.91 17.80 1.97
CA HIS A 151 -5.24 18.73 1.06
C HIS A 151 -4.21 19.61 1.79
N TYR A 152 -4.46 19.98 3.05
CA TYR A 152 -3.49 20.72 3.85
C TYR A 152 -2.26 19.87 4.21
N CYS A 153 -2.45 18.58 4.54
CA CYS A 153 -1.34 17.65 4.73
C CYS A 153 -0.53 17.47 3.44
N TYR A 154 -1.21 17.36 2.30
CA TYR A 154 -0.54 17.32 0.99
C TYR A 154 0.31 18.58 0.75
N LEU A 155 -0.25 19.77 1.02
CA LEU A 155 0.47 21.03 0.90
C LEU A 155 1.74 21.06 1.78
N CYS A 156 1.66 20.57 3.01
CA CYS A 156 2.80 20.47 3.93
C CYS A 156 3.88 19.45 3.49
N LEU A 157 3.53 18.50 2.62
CA LEU A 157 4.48 17.53 2.05
C LEU A 157 5.28 18.13 0.89
N ILE A 158 4.64 18.98 0.07
CA ILE A 158 5.28 19.59 -1.10
C ILE A 158 5.96 20.92 -0.78
N ASP A 159 5.46 21.67 0.20
CA ASP A 159 5.95 23.01 0.55
C ASP A 159 6.43 23.04 2.00
N LYS A 160 7.77 23.09 2.16
CA LYS A 160 8.43 23.12 3.47
C LYS A 160 8.18 24.41 4.26
N SER A 161 7.68 25.47 3.63
CA SER A 161 7.32 26.72 4.31
C SER A 161 5.99 26.61 5.08
N VAL A 162 5.18 25.60 4.77
CA VAL A 162 3.91 25.32 5.44
C VAL A 162 4.11 24.16 6.42
N THR A 163 3.62 24.31 7.65
CA THR A 163 3.84 23.32 8.72
C THR A 163 2.54 22.93 9.40
N LEU A 164 2.52 21.68 9.88
CA LEU A 164 1.44 21.16 10.71
C LEU A 164 1.70 21.52 12.19
N PRO A 165 0.65 21.68 13.01
CA PRO A 165 0.79 21.93 14.43
C PRO A 165 1.62 20.86 15.16
N TYR A 166 2.71 21.26 15.84
CA TYR A 166 3.57 20.31 16.58
C TYR A 166 3.04 19.99 17.98
N LYS A 167 2.09 20.77 18.47
CA LYS A 167 1.54 20.61 19.82
C LYS A 167 0.43 19.57 19.82
N THR A 168 0.32 18.89 20.95
CA THR A 168 -0.59 17.75 21.12
C THR A 168 -1.86 18.09 21.90
N ALA A 169 -1.88 19.21 22.62
CA ALA A 169 -3.05 19.65 23.37
C ALA A 169 -4.12 20.21 22.43
N LEU A 170 -5.36 19.68 22.53
CA LEU A 170 -6.47 20.03 21.63
C LEU A 170 -6.75 21.53 21.56
N ASP A 171 -6.80 22.23 22.70
CA ASP A 171 -7.03 23.68 22.75
C ASP A 171 -5.95 24.48 22.01
N THR A 172 -4.74 23.94 21.93
CA THR A 172 -3.63 24.59 21.22
C THR A 172 -3.63 24.24 19.75
N ILE A 173 -3.99 23.01 19.40
CA ILE A 173 -4.26 22.58 18.03
C ILE A 173 -5.36 23.45 17.41
N GLU A 174 -6.47 23.68 18.14
CA GLU A 174 -7.57 24.54 17.70
C GLU A 174 -7.11 25.97 17.41
N LYS A 175 -6.28 26.56 18.28
CA LYS A 175 -5.72 27.89 18.07
C LYS A 175 -4.81 27.94 16.85
N GLU A 176 -3.96 26.95 16.66
CA GLU A 176 -3.04 26.90 15.52
C GLU A 176 -3.79 26.72 14.20
N PHE A 177 -4.79 25.82 14.13
CA PHE A 177 -5.63 25.71 12.93
C PHE A 177 -6.49 26.95 12.70
N PHE A 178 -6.97 27.61 13.75
CA PHE A 178 -7.66 28.89 13.59
C PHE A 178 -6.74 29.92 12.92
N THR A 179 -5.50 30.06 13.38
CA THR A 179 -4.52 30.96 12.74
C THR A 179 -4.23 30.53 11.30
N ILE A 180 -4.02 29.24 11.06
CA ILE A 180 -3.75 28.73 9.71
C ILE A 180 -4.90 29.09 8.75
N ILE A 181 -6.13 28.76 9.12
CA ILE A 181 -7.31 28.96 8.27
C ILE A 181 -7.58 30.44 8.03
N THR A 182 -7.49 31.26 9.08
CA THR A 182 -7.81 32.69 8.96
C THR A 182 -6.70 33.50 8.29
N THR A 183 -5.43 33.18 8.54
CA THR A 183 -4.29 33.92 7.96
C THR A 183 -3.96 33.48 6.55
N TYR A 184 -3.93 32.17 6.26
CA TYR A 184 -3.51 31.67 4.95
C TYR A 184 -4.66 31.54 3.95
N PHE A 185 -5.87 31.26 4.43
CA PHE A 185 -7.01 30.94 3.56
C PHE A 185 -8.17 31.94 3.71
N GLN A 186 -8.08 32.91 4.64
CA GLN A 186 -9.06 33.98 4.87
C GLN A 186 -10.50 33.47 5.07
N ALA A 187 -10.65 32.21 5.50
CA ALA A 187 -11.96 31.58 5.66
C ALA A 187 -12.55 31.82 7.05
N LYS A 188 -13.88 31.79 7.14
CA LYS A 188 -14.61 31.96 8.41
C LYS A 188 -14.43 30.74 9.31
N LYS A 189 -14.69 30.92 10.62
CA LYS A 189 -14.49 29.99 11.75
C LYS A 189 -15.14 28.58 11.64
N THR A 190 -15.79 28.27 10.54
CA THR A 190 -16.44 26.97 10.37
C THR A 190 -15.37 25.87 10.40
N LEU A 191 -15.71 24.69 10.95
CA LEU A 191 -14.89 23.46 10.93
C LEU A 191 -13.75 23.32 11.95
N ILE A 192 -13.27 24.37 12.62
CA ILE A 192 -12.01 24.30 13.39
C ILE A 192 -12.01 23.19 14.44
N LYS A 193 -13.12 23.01 15.15
CA LYS A 193 -13.27 21.95 16.16
C LYS A 193 -13.17 20.56 15.55
N GLU A 194 -13.83 20.33 14.42
CA GLU A 194 -13.82 19.05 13.71
C GLU A 194 -12.44 18.75 13.12
N VAL A 195 -11.80 19.74 12.48
CA VAL A 195 -10.40 19.66 12.02
C VAL A 195 -9.48 19.29 13.17
N SER A 196 -9.60 20.00 14.29
CA SER A 196 -8.71 19.81 15.43
C SER A 196 -8.91 18.43 16.06
N GLN A 197 -10.16 17.95 16.14
CA GLN A 197 -10.46 16.61 16.63
C GLN A 197 -9.90 15.52 15.71
N HIS A 198 -10.09 15.64 14.40
CA HIS A 198 -9.53 14.68 13.44
C HIS A 198 -8.00 14.68 13.47
N TYR A 199 -7.40 15.87 13.57
CA TYR A 199 -5.95 16.00 13.65
C TYR A 199 -5.36 15.47 14.97
N PHE A 200 -6.03 15.73 16.10
CA PHE A 200 -5.66 15.17 17.39
C PHE A 200 -5.65 13.63 17.33
N ASN A 201 -6.65 13.02 16.71
CA ASN A 201 -6.69 11.57 16.51
C ASN A 201 -5.53 11.05 15.64
N LEU A 202 -5.10 11.83 14.62
CA LEU A 202 -3.94 11.48 13.81
C LEU A 202 -2.64 11.53 14.63
N ILE A 203 -2.43 12.59 15.43
CA ILE A 203 -1.28 12.69 16.32
C ILE A 203 -1.25 11.51 17.30
N HIS A 204 -2.38 11.17 17.90
CA HIS A 204 -2.46 10.05 18.85
C HIS A 204 -2.11 8.71 18.20
N ARG A 205 -2.45 8.52 16.93
CA ARG A 205 -2.22 7.27 16.20
C ARG A 205 -0.82 7.14 15.61
N TYR A 206 -0.25 8.23 15.11
CA TYR A 206 0.97 8.21 14.29
C TYR A 206 2.12 9.03 14.88
N GLY A 207 1.87 9.78 15.96
CA GLY A 207 2.85 10.66 16.60
C GLY A 207 2.86 12.08 16.05
N ILE A 208 3.75 12.90 16.59
CA ILE A 208 3.92 14.31 16.21
C ILE A 208 4.53 14.40 14.80
N PRO A 209 4.02 15.25 13.89
CA PRO A 209 4.48 15.32 12.49
C PRO A 209 5.81 16.07 12.31
N SER A 210 6.83 15.73 13.09
CA SER A 210 8.20 16.27 12.97
C SER A 210 8.98 15.67 11.80
N LYS A 211 8.59 14.48 11.33
CA LYS A 211 9.23 13.76 10.22
C LYS A 211 8.31 13.70 9.00
N GLN A 212 8.91 13.71 7.81
CA GLN A 212 8.18 13.57 6.55
C GLN A 212 7.38 12.25 6.49
N SER A 213 7.93 11.15 7.01
CA SER A 213 7.24 9.86 7.08
C SER A 213 5.93 9.94 7.87
N ILE A 214 5.89 10.68 8.97
CA ILE A 214 4.69 10.84 9.80
C ILE A 214 3.64 11.69 9.06
N ARG A 215 4.05 12.78 8.40
CA ARG A 215 3.16 13.60 7.55
C ARG A 215 2.56 12.80 6.41
N LEU A 216 3.35 11.91 5.83
CA LEU A 216 2.92 11.01 4.77
C LEU A 216 1.89 9.99 5.29
N SER A 217 2.09 9.43 6.49
CA SER A 217 1.11 8.56 7.15
C SER A 217 -0.21 9.28 7.42
N PHE A 218 -0.18 10.56 7.81
CA PHE A 218 -1.40 11.37 8.01
C PHE A 218 -2.18 11.49 6.69
N TYR A 219 -1.51 11.90 5.61
CA TYR A 219 -2.13 12.04 4.30
C TYR A 219 -2.75 10.72 3.81
N LYS A 220 -2.02 9.60 3.93
CA LYS A 220 -2.50 8.26 3.55
C LYS A 220 -3.77 7.87 4.31
N HIS A 221 -3.77 8.08 5.62
CA HIS A 221 -4.94 7.80 6.46
C HIS A 221 -6.16 8.61 6.01
N LEU A 222 -5.97 9.89 5.72
CA LEU A 222 -7.04 10.81 5.33
C LEU A 222 -7.60 10.45 3.94
N LYS A 223 -6.72 10.18 2.97
CA LYS A 223 -7.10 9.77 1.60
C LYS A 223 -7.92 8.48 1.59
N ASN A 224 -7.52 7.48 2.38
CA ASN A 224 -8.26 6.22 2.49
C ASN A 224 -9.66 6.44 3.06
N LYS A 225 -9.78 7.21 4.15
CA LYS A 225 -11.10 7.55 4.74
C LYS A 225 -11.99 8.37 3.81
N HIS A 226 -11.42 9.27 3.04
CA HIS A 226 -12.17 10.05 2.07
C HIS A 226 -12.72 9.16 0.94
N THR A 227 -11.94 8.15 0.51
CA THR A 227 -12.34 7.17 -0.50
C THR A 227 -13.45 6.23 0.01
N GLU A 228 -13.35 5.75 1.25
CA GLU A 228 -14.38 4.93 1.90
C GLU A 228 -15.74 5.67 1.98
N LYS A 229 -15.73 6.94 2.41
CA LYS A 229 -16.95 7.75 2.52
C LYS A 229 -17.65 7.98 1.17
N ASN A 230 -16.88 8.11 0.09
CA ASN A 230 -17.43 8.26 -1.26
C ASN A 230 -18.04 6.95 -1.81
N ASN A 231 -17.53 5.79 -1.39
CA ASN A 231 -18.11 4.50 -1.74
C ASN A 231 -19.42 4.23 -0.99
N ASP A 232 -19.52 4.63 0.28
CA ASP A 232 -20.74 4.50 1.09
C ASP A 232 -21.90 5.41 0.64
N LEU A 233 -21.58 6.55 0.02
CA LEU A 233 -22.59 7.43 -0.58
C LEU A 233 -23.13 6.87 -1.90
N ASN A 234 -22.31 6.12 -2.65
CA ASN A 234 -22.72 5.51 -3.91
C ASN A 234 -23.51 4.20 -3.73
N SER A 235 -23.29 3.47 -2.65
CA SER A 235 -24.05 2.25 -2.30
C SER A 235 -25.44 2.57 -1.73
N ASN A 236 -25.66 3.76 -1.18
CA ASN A 236 -26.97 4.22 -0.69
C ASN A 236 -27.85 4.92 -1.75
N SER A 237 -27.36 5.08 -2.99
CA SER A 237 -28.13 5.64 -4.12
C SER A 237 -28.79 4.55 -4.98
N ARG A 238 -28.77 3.29 -4.51
CA ARG A 238 -29.39 2.13 -5.17
C ARG A 238 -30.50 1.52 -4.31
N TYR A 239 -31.43 2.34 -3.83
CA TYR A 239 -32.73 1.89 -3.32
C TYR A 239 -33.80 2.93 -3.66
#